data_AF-A0A349UQ03-F1
#
_entry.id   AF-A0A349UQ03-F1
#
_cell.length_a   1.000
_cell.length_b   1.000
_cell.length_c   1.000
_cell.angle_alpha   90.00
_cell.angle_beta   90.00
_cell.angle_gamma   90.00
#
_symmetry.space_group_name_H-M   'P 1'
#
loop_
_entity.id
_entity.type
_entity.pdbx_description
1 polymer ?
#
loop_
_entity_poly.entity_id
_entity_poly.type
_entity_poly.pdbx_seq_one_letter_code
_entity_poly.pdbx_strand_id
1 'polypeptide(L)'
;SSRGRGGGGAEILLFVIAIVLAILAPILARIVQMAISRQREYLADAGSVALTRNPEGLASALARISGDEEVLEVANRATAPLYIVHPIKHFEERSSSIFDTHPPTGERIRRLMALTY
;
A
#
# COMPACT_ATOMS: atom_id res chain seq x y z
N SER A 1 -35.43 -38.25 -32.36
CA SER A 1 -35.15 -36.92 -31.76
C SER A 1 -34.25 -37.16 -30.56
N SER A 2 -32.95 -36.93 -30.69
CA SER A 2 -31.98 -37.22 -29.62
C SER A 2 -30.98 -36.08 -29.51
N ARG A 3 -30.69 -35.71 -28.25
CA ARG A 3 -29.58 -34.89 -27.74
C ARG A 3 -29.94 -33.43 -27.45
N GLY A 4 -30.02 -33.16 -26.15
CA GLY A 4 -30.15 -31.83 -25.57
C GLY A 4 -30.18 -31.91 -24.04
N ARG A 5 -29.26 -32.67 -23.43
CA ARG A 5 -29.13 -32.74 -21.97
C ARG A 5 -27.67 -32.93 -21.59
N GLY A 6 -26.96 -31.81 -21.45
CA GLY A 6 -25.54 -31.79 -21.10
C GLY A 6 -24.97 -30.41 -20.74
N GLY A 7 -25.81 -29.37 -20.56
CA GLY A 7 -25.35 -27.99 -20.30
C GLY A 7 -25.24 -27.59 -18.82
N GLY A 8 -26.10 -28.14 -17.95
CA GLY A 8 -26.23 -27.62 -16.57
C GLY A 8 -24.99 -27.79 -15.68
N GLY A 9 -24.24 -28.89 -15.83
CA GLY A 9 -23.04 -29.11 -15.01
C GLY A 9 -21.87 -28.19 -15.39
N ALA A 10 -21.69 -27.95 -16.69
CA ALA A 10 -20.68 -27.02 -17.20
C ALA A 10 -21.05 -25.57 -16.86
N GLU A 11 -22.33 -25.21 -16.98
CA GLU A 11 -22.83 -23.88 -16.59
C GLU A 11 -22.65 -23.60 -15.09
N ILE A 12 -22.97 -24.57 -14.22
CA ILE A 12 -22.75 -24.44 -12.77
C ILE A 12 -21.26 -24.31 -12.46
N LEU A 13 -20.40 -25.12 -13.10
CA LEU A 13 -18.95 -25.03 -12.90
C LEU A 13 -18.41 -23.65 -13.31
N LEU A 14 -18.82 -23.14 -14.46
CA LEU A 14 -18.43 -21.80 -14.93
C LEU A 14 -18.92 -20.70 -13.98
N PHE A 15 -20.14 -20.82 -13.47
CA PHE A 15 -20.71 -19.88 -12.51
C PHE A 15 -19.93 -19.86 -11.18
N VAL A 16 -19.56 -21.04 -10.66
CA VAL A 16 -18.73 -21.16 -9.45
C VAL A 16 -17.35 -20.55 -9.67
N ILE A 17 -16.70 -20.83 -10.81
CA ILE A 17 -15.41 -20.24 -11.16
C ILE A 17 -15.53 -18.70 -11.24
N ALA A 18 -16.58 -18.19 -11.87
CA ALA A 18 -16.82 -16.76 -11.99
C ALA A 18 -16.96 -16.08 -10.61
N ILE A 19 -17.69 -16.70 -9.67
CA ILE A 19 -17.81 -16.19 -8.29
C ILE A 19 -16.45 -16.19 -7.58
N VAL A 20 -15.70 -17.28 -7.68
CA VAL A 20 -14.37 -17.39 -7.07
C VAL A 20 -13.45 -16.30 -7.60
N LEU A 21 -13.42 -16.10 -8.92
CA LEU A 21 -12.62 -15.04 -9.54
C LEU A 21 -13.12 -13.63 -9.16
N ALA A 22 -14.43 -13.41 -9.08
CA ALA A 22 -14.99 -12.13 -8.66
C ALA A 22 -14.57 -11.73 -7.23
N ILE A 23 -14.34 -12.70 -6.35
CA ILE A 23 -13.84 -12.48 -4.99
C ILE A 23 -12.32 -12.31 -4.97
N LEU A 24 -11.58 -13.15 -5.70
CA LEU A 24 -10.12 -13.14 -5.67
C LEU A 24 -9.52 -11.94 -6.41
N ALA A 25 -10.10 -11.52 -7.54
CA ALA A 25 -9.60 -10.43 -8.35
C ALA A 25 -9.40 -9.11 -7.56
N PRO A 26 -10.37 -8.58 -6.80
CA PRO A 26 -10.17 -7.34 -6.03
C PRO A 26 -9.13 -7.48 -4.92
N ILE A 27 -8.96 -8.67 -4.33
CA ILE A 27 -7.93 -8.92 -3.31
C ILE A 27 -6.54 -8.82 -3.94
N LEU A 28 -6.33 -9.51 -5.06
CA LEU A 28 -5.07 -9.44 -5.80
C LEU A 28 -4.78 -8.03 -6.30
N ALA A 29 -5.79 -7.33 -6.83
CA ALA A 29 -5.65 -5.96 -7.29
C ALA A 29 -5.19 -5.02 -6.16
N ARG A 30 -5.75 -5.16 -4.94
CA ARG A 30 -5.32 -4.39 -3.76
C ARG A 30 -3.87 -4.67 -3.38
N ILE A 31 -3.46 -5.93 -3.36
CA ILE A 31 -2.07 -6.31 -3.04
C ILE A 31 -1.10 -5.66 -4.04
N VAL A 32 -1.40 -5.75 -5.34
CA VAL A 32 -0.59 -5.14 -6.39
C VAL A 32 -0.56 -3.62 -6.25
N GLN A 33 -1.71 -2.98 -6.03
CA GLN A 33 -1.80 -1.54 -5.82
C GLN A 33 -0.94 -1.08 -4.63
N MET A 34 -0.99 -1.80 -3.50
CA MET A 34 -0.18 -1.52 -2.34
C MET A 34 1.31 -1.68 -2.64
N ALA A 35 1.71 -2.74 -3.34
CA ALA A 35 3.11 -2.96 -3.71
C ALA A 35 3.64 -1.83 -4.61
N ILE A 36 2.86 -1.40 -5.62
CA ILE A 36 3.20 -0.27 -6.49
C ILE A 36 3.32 1.02 -5.69
N SER A 37 2.38 1.28 -4.77
CA SER A 37 2.41 2.47 -3.92
C SER A 37 3.69 2.52 -3.08
N ARG A 38 4.05 1.41 -2.42
CA ARG A 38 5.30 1.33 -1.63
C ARG A 38 6.55 1.54 -2.50
N GLN A 39 6.59 0.96 -3.70
CA GLN A 39 7.71 1.14 -4.61
C GLN A 39 7.88 2.60 -5.05
N ARG A 40 6.77 3.31 -5.30
CA ARG A 40 6.80 4.72 -5.67
C ARG A 40 7.40 5.58 -4.54
N GLU A 41 7.03 5.32 -3.29
CA GLU A 41 7.59 6.04 -2.13
C GLU A 41 9.10 5.81 -2.00
N TYR A 42 9.57 4.56 -2.16
CA TYR A 42 11.02 4.28 -2.13
C TYR A 42 11.80 4.96 -3.26
N LEU A 43 11.20 5.06 -4.45
CA LEU A 43 11.81 5.79 -5.56
C LEU A 43 11.82 7.29 -5.32
N ALA A 44 10.78 7.84 -4.69
CA ALA A 44 10.75 9.24 -4.28
C ALA A 44 11.83 9.55 -3.24
N ASP A 45 11.99 8.68 -2.24
CA ASP A 45 13.05 8.77 -1.24
C ASP A 45 14.44 8.75 -1.89
N ALA A 46 14.72 7.72 -2.70
CA ALA A 46 16.00 7.61 -3.41
C ALA A 46 16.26 8.80 -4.35
N GLY A 47 15.23 9.26 -5.07
CA GLY A 47 15.33 10.42 -5.95
C GLY A 47 15.65 11.71 -5.19
N SER A 48 15.02 11.92 -4.03
CA SER A 48 15.31 13.08 -3.19
C SER A 48 16.73 13.03 -2.61
N VAL A 49 17.24 11.85 -2.26
CA VAL A 49 18.64 11.67 -1.85
C VAL A 49 19.60 11.94 -3.01
N ALA A 50 19.28 11.46 -4.22
CA ALA A 50 20.10 11.71 -5.40
C ALA A 50 20.24 13.21 -5.72
N LEU A 51 19.18 14.00 -5.46
CA LEU A 51 19.18 15.45 -5.67
C LEU A 51 19.87 16.22 -4.54
N THR A 52 19.61 15.85 -3.29
CA THR A 52 20.06 16.60 -2.11
C THR A 52 21.41 16.15 -1.56
N ARG A 53 21.83 14.92 -1.91
CA ARG A 53 22.99 14.21 -1.35
C ARG A 53 22.96 14.14 0.18
N ASN A 54 21.77 14.12 0.78
CA ASN A 54 21.60 14.14 2.23
C ASN A 54 20.62 13.06 2.73
N PRO A 55 21.05 11.77 2.71
CA PRO A 55 20.22 10.68 3.21
C PRO A 55 19.89 10.80 4.70
N GLU A 56 20.86 11.23 5.53
CA GLU A 56 20.68 11.39 6.97
C GLU A 56 19.66 12.47 7.32
N GLY A 57 19.70 13.61 6.62
CA GLY A 57 18.74 14.70 6.82
C GLY A 57 17.32 14.26 6.53
N LEU A 58 17.12 13.48 5.46
CA LEU A 58 15.80 12.93 5.14
C LEU A 58 15.35 11.89 6.17
N ALA A 59 16.24 10.98 6.59
CA ALA A 59 15.93 10.01 7.63
C ALA A 59 15.54 10.68 8.95
N SER A 60 16.27 11.71 9.36
CA SER A 60 16.00 12.52 10.56
C SER A 60 14.66 13.27 10.44
N ALA A 61 14.36 13.85 9.28
CA ALA A 61 13.08 14.51 9.03
C ALA A 61 11.90 13.52 9.13
N LEU A 62 12.02 12.34 8.52
CA LEU A 62 11.01 11.29 8.61
C LEU A 62 10.81 10.83 10.06
N ALA A 63 11.89 10.65 10.82
CA ALA A 63 11.82 10.28 12.23
C ALA A 63 11.04 11.33 13.04
N ARG A 64 11.34 12.62 12.84
CA ARG A 64 10.63 13.73 13.51
C ARG A 64 9.14 13.77 13.16
N ILE A 65 8.79 13.70 11.88
CA ILE A 65 7.40 13.75 11.42
C ILE A 65 6.63 12.50 11.88
N SER A 66 7.27 11.34 11.94
CA SER A 66 6.63 10.12 12.42
C SER A 66 6.37 10.10 13.92
N GLY A 67 7.12 10.90 14.70
CA GLY A 67 6.94 11.05 16.14
C GLY A 67 5.96 12.17 16.50
N ASP A 68 5.43 12.90 15.52
CA ASP A 68 4.33 13.83 15.75
C ASP A 68 3.09 13.01 16.13
N GLU A 69 2.38 13.40 17.19
CA GLU A 69 1.16 12.73 17.68
C GLU A 69 -0.11 13.45 17.21
N GLU A 70 0.00 14.65 16.64
CA GLU A 70 -1.15 15.44 16.20
C GLU A 70 -1.95 14.72 15.10
N VAL A 71 -3.27 14.65 15.28
CA VAL A 71 -4.16 14.07 14.29
C VAL A 71 -4.63 15.18 13.37
N LEU A 72 -4.36 15.04 12.07
CA LEU A 72 -4.81 16.00 11.08
C LEU A 72 -6.32 15.84 10.84
N GLU A 73 -7.13 16.72 11.41
CA GLU A 73 -8.60 16.69 11.30
C GLU A 73 -9.11 16.75 9.85
N VAL A 74 -8.34 17.38 8.96
CA VAL A 74 -8.66 17.52 7.53
C VAL A 74 -8.24 16.31 6.68
N ALA A 75 -7.45 15.40 7.23
CA ALA A 75 -6.94 14.25 6.49
C ALA A 75 -8.00 13.15 6.37
N ASN A 76 -8.16 12.61 5.17
CA ASN A 76 -9.05 11.49 4.90
C ASN A 76 -8.38 10.47 3.98
N ARG A 77 -9.01 9.31 3.79
CA ARG A 77 -8.42 8.21 3.01
C ARG A 77 -8.13 8.59 1.55
N ALA A 78 -8.90 9.52 0.98
CA ALA A 78 -8.69 10.00 -0.39
C ALA A 78 -7.52 10.97 -0.50
N THR A 79 -7.23 11.74 0.55
CA THR A 79 -6.12 12.69 0.59
C THR A 79 -4.84 12.09 1.17
N ALA A 80 -4.90 10.93 1.82
CA ALA A 80 -3.74 10.24 2.41
C ALA A 80 -2.51 10.14 1.47
N PRO A 81 -2.64 9.86 0.15
CA PRO A 81 -1.49 9.81 -0.76
C PRO A 81 -0.78 11.14 -1.00
N LEU A 82 -1.33 12.27 -0.54
CA LEU A 82 -0.74 13.61 -0.67
C LEU A 82 0.21 13.95 0.48
N TYR A 83 0.27 13.11 1.52
CA TYR A 83 1.05 13.37 2.73
C TYR A 83 2.36 12.57 2.74
N ILE A 84 3.39 13.16 3.33
CA ILE A 84 4.74 12.56 3.43
C ILE A 84 4.74 11.33 4.36
N VAL A 85 3.98 11.42 5.45
CA VAL A 85 3.72 10.34 6.42
C VAL A 85 2.22 10.12 6.46
N HIS A 86 1.79 8.87 6.63
CA HIS A 86 0.37 8.55 6.64
C HIS A 86 -0.36 9.35 7.74
N PRO A 87 -1.32 10.23 7.38
CA PRO A 87 -1.87 11.22 8.30
C PRO A 87 -2.96 10.62 9.20
N ILE A 88 -3.52 9.47 8.80
CA ILE A 88 -4.54 8.75 9.56
C ILE A 88 -3.81 7.78 10.49
N LYS A 89 -3.72 8.15 11.76
CA LYS A 89 -3.21 7.28 12.82
C LYS A 89 -4.38 6.42 13.30
N HIS A 90 -4.34 5.11 13.02
CA HIS A 90 -5.37 4.21 13.52
C HIS A 90 -5.28 4.12 15.05
N PHE A 91 -6.42 4.17 15.73
CA PHE A 91 -6.57 4.10 17.20
C PHE A 91 -6.04 2.80 17.84
N GLU A 92 -5.51 1.86 17.03
CA GLU A 92 -4.96 0.59 17.49
C GLU A 92 -3.66 0.28 16.71
N GLU A 93 -2.56 0.15 17.44
CA GLU A 93 -1.23 -0.28 16.95
C GLU A 93 -1.27 -1.62 16.17
N ARG A 94 -2.35 -2.40 16.32
CA ARG A 94 -2.56 -3.71 15.69
C ARG A 94 -3.33 -3.70 14.36
N SER A 95 -3.84 -2.56 13.88
CA SER A 95 -4.51 -2.51 12.56
C SER A 95 -3.59 -2.09 11.40
N SER A 96 -2.30 -1.90 11.70
CA SER A 96 -1.26 -1.63 10.72
C SER A 96 -1.02 -2.84 9.81
N SER A 97 -0.85 -2.59 8.50
CA SER A 97 -0.25 -3.48 7.48
C SER A 97 -1.11 -3.64 6.21
N ILE A 98 -2.41 -3.92 6.31
CA ILE A 98 -3.20 -4.37 5.13
C ILE A 98 -3.90 -3.21 4.38
N PHE A 99 -4.04 -2.03 4.98
CA PHE A 99 -4.66 -0.87 4.32
C PHE A 99 -3.78 0.38 4.27
N ASP A 100 -2.56 0.31 4.80
CA ASP A 100 -1.61 1.42 4.73
C ASP A 100 -1.06 1.51 3.30
N THR A 101 -1.42 2.60 2.62
CA THR A 101 -0.97 2.92 1.26
C THR A 101 0.50 3.35 1.22
N HIS A 102 1.12 3.63 2.37
CA HIS A 102 2.53 3.94 2.53
C HIS A 102 3.30 2.77 3.17
N PRO A 103 4.59 2.60 2.85
CA PRO A 103 5.44 1.68 3.60
C PRO A 103 5.66 2.22 5.02
N PRO A 104 5.86 1.34 6.02
CA PRO A 104 6.17 1.77 7.37
C PRO A 104 7.35 2.74 7.40
N THR A 105 7.25 3.83 8.17
CA THR A 105 8.30 4.86 8.21
C THR A 105 9.66 4.31 8.63
N GLY A 106 9.70 3.34 9.55
CA GLY A 106 10.94 2.67 9.95
C GLY A 106 11.65 1.95 8.81
N GLU A 107 10.92 1.36 7.86
CA GLU A 107 11.49 0.72 6.67
C GLU A 107 12.15 1.75 5.74
N ARG A 108 11.49 2.91 5.56
CA ARG A 108 12.04 4.02 4.76
C ARG A 108 13.32 4.57 5.39
N ILE A 109 13.31 4.83 6.71
CA ILE A 109 14.49 5.28 7.45
C ILE A 109 15.63 4.27 7.29
N ARG A 110 15.36 2.97 7.45
CA ARG A 110 16.39 1.93 7.30
C ARG A 110 17.02 1.95 5.90
N ARG A 111 16.21 2.09 4.85
CA ARG A 111 16.70 2.17 3.46
C ARG A 111 17.52 3.44 3.21
N LEU A 112 17.10 4.58 3.75
CA LEU A 112 17.84 5.84 3.65
C LEU A 112 19.19 5.76 4.33
N MET A 113 19.24 5.20 5.55
CA MET A 113 20.50 5.01 6.28
C MET A 113 21.46 4.06 5.55
N ALA A 114 20.95 3.13 4.74
CA ALA A 114 21.79 2.27 3.90
C ALA A 114 22.41 2.98 2.70
N LEU A 115 22.00 4.23 2.40
CA LEU A 115 22.59 5.08 1.36
C LEU A 115 23.67 6.02 1.91
N THR A 116 23.82 6.10 3.23
CA THR A 116 24.91 6.84 3.88
C THR A 116 26.22 6.07 3.68
N TYR A 117 27.30 6.76 3.29
CA TYR A 117 28.64 6.20 3.11
C TYR A 117 29.61 6.74 4.16
#